data_AF-A0A1G0WR30-F1
#
_entry.id   AF-A0A1G0WR30-F1
#
_cell.length_a   1.000
_cell.length_b   1.000
_cell.length_c   1.000
_cell.angle_alpha   90.00
_cell.angle_beta   90.00
_cell.angle_gamma   90.00
#
_symmetry.space_group_name_H-M   'P 1'
#
loop_
_entity.id
_entity.type
_entity.pdbx_description
1 polymer ?
#
loop_
_entity_poly.entity_id
_entity_poly.type
_entity_poly.pdbx_seq_one_letter_code
_entity_poly.pdbx_strand_id
1 'polypeptide(L)'
;MVDFDVFTPENVDELIREIDNNQSNNFRFGAGYTDLLLELRKQSGPKINVINLSKLKDPKFSAIEKTNDYIRIGSLVTAGEIVKNKEIQELYPVLHQAANTLASKQIRQVATVGGNICTASPAGDMATALVALEAICEILSTKNEIREVPLKEFMTGVRKTTLKKNEILRSISIPLRFFATLRMTKNKNYSDFIKIGTRKSMECAIVSLAYHFLIDDEDKIQYAGIAIGSSAPTIKFTKSACDFLIGKRIKELNEDDITNFANKVIEYATPISDIRGSEWYRKQVLFNISKSILEV
;
A
#
# COMPACT_ATOMS: atom_id res chain seq x y z
N MET A 1 -17.32 20.27 17.15
CA MET A 1 -17.27 19.03 16.35
C MET A 1 -18.62 18.94 15.67
N VAL A 2 -18.69 18.69 14.36
CA VAL A 2 -19.99 18.52 13.68
C VAL A 2 -20.68 17.30 14.28
N ASP A 3 -21.98 17.37 14.57
CA ASP A 3 -22.75 16.18 14.98
C ASP A 3 -22.70 15.11 13.88
N PHE A 4 -22.48 13.85 14.24
CA PHE A 4 -22.48 12.71 13.32
C PHE A 4 -23.20 11.52 13.93
N ASP A 5 -23.91 10.76 13.10
CA ASP A 5 -24.47 9.47 13.50
C ASP A 5 -23.44 8.36 13.26
N VAL A 6 -23.44 7.36 14.13
CA VAL A 6 -22.54 6.20 14.04
C VAL A 6 -23.38 4.93 13.91
N PHE A 7 -23.20 4.23 12.81
CA PHE A 7 -23.80 2.93 12.53
C PHE A 7 -22.73 1.86 12.70
N THR A 8 -22.99 0.82 13.48
CA THR A 8 -21.96 -0.19 13.85
C THR A 8 -22.44 -1.59 13.46
N PRO A 9 -22.36 -1.97 12.17
CA PRO A 9 -22.77 -3.29 11.71
C PRO A 9 -21.88 -4.38 12.32
N GLU A 10 -22.47 -5.51 12.71
CA GLU A 10 -21.76 -6.67 13.25
C GLU A 10 -21.49 -7.75 12.21
N ASN A 11 -22.20 -7.75 11.09
CA ASN A 11 -22.08 -8.72 9.99
C ASN A 11 -22.20 -8.03 8.62
N VAL A 12 -21.95 -8.80 7.55
CA VAL A 12 -21.94 -8.29 6.17
C VAL A 12 -23.31 -7.81 5.71
N ASP A 13 -24.39 -8.47 6.11
CA ASP A 13 -25.74 -8.09 5.69
C ASP A 13 -26.15 -6.74 6.30
N GLU A 14 -25.83 -6.53 7.58
CA GLU A 14 -25.97 -5.24 8.24
C GLU A 14 -25.08 -4.18 7.58
N LEU A 15 -23.82 -4.50 7.28
CA LEU A 15 -22.91 -3.58 6.61
C LEU A 15 -23.46 -3.11 5.26
N ILE A 16 -23.92 -4.06 4.43
CA ILE A 16 -24.52 -3.77 3.13
C ILE A 16 -25.75 -2.86 3.31
N ARG A 17 -26.62 -3.19 4.27
CA ARG A 17 -27.81 -2.39 4.58
C ARG A 17 -27.45 -0.96 5.00
N GLU A 18 -26.44 -0.80 5.86
CA GLU A 18 -26.01 0.52 6.30
C GLU A 18 -25.37 1.35 5.18
N ILE A 19 -24.65 0.71 4.25
CA ILE A 19 -24.14 1.40 3.05
C ILE A 19 -25.31 1.88 2.19
N ASP A 20 -26.30 1.01 1.93
CA ASP A 20 -27.48 1.35 1.12
C ASP A 20 -28.31 2.47 1.74
N ASN A 21 -28.60 2.39 3.04
CA ASN A 21 -29.34 3.41 3.79
C ASN A 21 -28.65 4.77 3.79
N ASN A 22 -27.33 4.82 3.59
CA ASN A 22 -26.55 6.04 3.63
C ASN A 22 -26.11 6.56 2.25
N GLN A 23 -26.50 5.95 1.13
CA GLN A 23 -26.04 6.38 -0.21
C GLN A 23 -26.42 7.84 -0.56
N SER A 24 -27.59 8.28 -0.10
CA SER A 24 -28.06 9.67 -0.24
C SER A 24 -27.41 10.64 0.74
N ASN A 25 -26.76 10.13 1.79
CA ASN A 25 -26.05 10.92 2.79
C ASN A 25 -24.57 11.08 2.41
N ASN A 26 -23.90 12.02 3.07
CA ASN A 26 -22.44 12.03 3.10
C ASN A 26 -21.99 11.10 4.23
N PHE A 27 -21.32 10.00 3.90
CA PHE A 27 -20.83 9.06 4.91
C PHE A 27 -19.38 8.67 4.70
N ARG A 28 -18.78 8.13 5.77
CA ARG A 28 -17.42 7.58 5.80
C ARG A 28 -17.41 6.23 6.49
N PHE A 29 -16.52 5.36 6.04
CA PHE A 29 -16.18 4.15 6.79
C PHE A 29 -15.17 4.48 7.89
N GLY A 30 -15.46 4.05 9.11
CA GLY A 30 -14.59 4.18 10.27
C GLY A 30 -13.96 2.84 10.63
N ALA A 31 -12.69 2.64 10.29
CA ALA A 31 -11.91 1.48 10.71
C ALA A 31 -10.97 1.85 11.87
N GLY A 32 -9.71 2.19 11.57
CA GLY A 32 -8.72 2.59 12.57
C GLY A 32 -8.85 4.02 13.10
N TYR A 33 -9.69 4.85 12.48
CA TYR A 33 -9.95 6.25 12.84
C TYR A 33 -8.74 7.21 12.81
N THR A 34 -7.53 6.75 12.47
CA THR A 34 -6.28 7.53 12.54
C THR A 34 -6.24 8.70 11.55
N ASP A 35 -6.83 8.55 10.36
CA ASP A 35 -7.04 9.64 9.39
C ASP A 35 -8.43 10.27 9.54
N LEU A 36 -9.47 9.45 9.72
CA LEU A 36 -10.86 9.90 9.74
C LEU A 36 -11.13 10.92 10.85
N LEU A 37 -10.59 10.74 12.06
CA LEU A 37 -10.79 11.72 13.14
C LEU A 37 -10.19 13.09 12.81
N LEU A 38 -9.09 13.13 12.04
CA LEU A 38 -8.50 14.39 11.60
C LEU A 38 -9.35 15.04 10.50
N GLU A 39 -9.93 14.26 9.59
CA GLU A 39 -10.90 14.72 8.60
C GLU A 39 -12.13 15.34 9.29
N LEU A 40 -12.76 14.60 10.22
CA LEU A 40 -13.94 15.05 10.96
C LEU A 40 -13.70 16.33 11.78
N ARG A 41 -12.49 16.52 12.32
CA ARG A 41 -12.11 17.74 13.05
C ARG A 41 -11.97 18.97 12.14
N LYS A 42 -11.57 18.76 10.89
CA LYS A 42 -11.41 19.83 9.88
C LYS A 42 -12.69 20.12 9.12
N GLN A 43 -13.70 19.26 9.25
CA GLN A 43 -14.95 19.38 8.52
C GLN A 43 -15.73 20.63 8.97
N SER A 44 -16.01 21.48 7.99
CA SER A 44 -16.95 22.59 8.08
C SER A 44 -18.02 22.33 7.03
N GLY A 45 -19.24 21.98 7.43
CA GLY A 45 -20.31 21.67 6.47
C GLY A 45 -21.36 20.67 6.97
N PRO A 46 -22.07 19.98 6.06
CA PRO A 46 -23.18 19.10 6.41
C PRO A 46 -22.72 17.90 7.23
N LYS A 47 -23.66 17.36 8.02
CA LYS A 47 -23.49 16.15 8.84
C LYS A 47 -22.87 15.01 8.03
N ILE A 48 -21.85 14.37 8.59
CA ILE A 48 -21.21 13.18 8.03
C ILE A 48 -21.65 11.99 8.86
N ASN A 49 -22.21 10.96 8.25
CA ASN A 49 -22.50 9.70 8.94
C ASN A 49 -21.25 8.80 8.94
N VAL A 50 -21.06 8.02 10.00
CA VAL A 50 -19.93 7.08 10.10
C VAL A 50 -20.44 5.66 10.20
N ILE A 51 -20.04 4.82 9.25
CA ILE A 51 -20.23 3.37 9.34
C ILE A 51 -18.98 2.80 10.01
N ASN A 52 -19.09 2.51 11.30
CA ASN A 52 -18.04 1.99 12.17
C ASN A 52 -17.85 0.48 11.95
N LEU A 53 -16.67 0.10 11.45
CA LEU A 53 -16.32 -1.28 11.11
C LEU A 53 -15.70 -2.05 12.28
N SER A 54 -15.48 -1.44 13.44
CA SER A 54 -14.78 -2.08 14.57
C SER A 54 -15.48 -3.30 15.17
N LYS A 55 -16.76 -3.52 14.88
CA LYS A 55 -17.54 -4.68 15.34
C LYS A 55 -17.89 -5.68 14.22
N LEU A 56 -17.45 -5.42 12.99
CA LEU A 56 -17.72 -6.31 11.87
C LEU A 56 -16.99 -7.65 12.06
N LYS A 57 -17.75 -8.72 12.23
CA LYS A 57 -17.25 -10.09 12.42
C LYS A 57 -17.31 -10.85 11.09
N ASP A 58 -16.39 -10.53 10.18
CA ASP A 58 -16.18 -11.30 8.95
C ASP A 58 -14.68 -11.53 8.73
N PRO A 59 -14.20 -12.79 8.75
CA PRO A 59 -12.81 -13.14 8.46
C PRO A 59 -12.30 -12.61 7.11
N LYS A 60 -13.17 -12.43 6.11
CA LYS A 60 -12.78 -11.83 4.82
C LYS A 60 -12.26 -10.40 4.96
N PHE A 61 -12.66 -9.70 6.01
CA PHE A 61 -12.19 -8.36 6.35
C PHE A 61 -11.07 -8.36 7.39
N SER A 62 -10.98 -9.35 8.28
CA SER A 62 -10.08 -9.30 9.45
C SER A 62 -8.96 -10.34 9.48
N ALA A 63 -8.95 -11.32 8.57
CA ALA A 63 -7.94 -12.38 8.57
C ALA A 63 -6.79 -12.13 7.59
N ILE A 64 -5.65 -12.74 7.89
CA ILE A 64 -4.57 -12.99 6.93
C ILE A 64 -4.63 -14.47 6.59
N GLU A 65 -4.82 -14.81 5.32
CA GLU A 65 -4.96 -16.19 4.85
C GLU A 65 -4.04 -16.45 3.67
N LYS A 66 -3.22 -17.50 3.80
CA LYS A 66 -2.38 -17.99 2.72
C LYS A 66 -3.10 -19.10 1.96
N THR A 67 -3.10 -19.00 0.64
CA THR A 67 -3.54 -20.05 -0.28
C THR A 67 -2.34 -20.54 -1.10
N ASN A 68 -2.57 -21.38 -2.10
CA ASN A 68 -1.51 -21.77 -3.04
C ASN A 68 -1.13 -20.62 -3.99
N ASP A 69 -2.07 -19.71 -4.27
CA ASP A 69 -1.92 -18.71 -5.34
C ASP A 69 -1.65 -17.30 -4.82
N TYR A 70 -2.06 -16.98 -3.60
CA TYR A 70 -1.91 -15.66 -2.99
C TYR A 70 -1.93 -15.70 -1.46
N ILE A 71 -1.43 -14.63 -0.84
CA ILE A 71 -1.77 -14.26 0.54
C ILE A 71 -2.86 -13.17 0.51
N ARG A 72 -4.00 -13.44 1.12
CA ARG A 72 -5.10 -12.49 1.29
C ARG A 72 -4.99 -11.81 2.64
N ILE A 73 -5.12 -10.50 2.64
CA ILE A 73 -5.10 -9.65 3.82
C ILE A 73 -6.44 -8.90 3.86
N GLY A 74 -7.27 -9.18 4.85
CA GLY A 74 -8.51 -8.45 5.06
C GLY A 74 -8.27 -6.96 5.30
N SER A 75 -9.19 -6.10 4.84
CA SER A 75 -9.01 -4.64 4.88
C SER A 75 -8.99 -4.04 6.31
N LEU A 76 -9.46 -4.78 7.31
CA LEU A 76 -9.42 -4.43 8.73
C LEU A 76 -8.17 -4.94 9.46
N VAL A 77 -7.32 -5.74 8.81
CA VAL A 77 -6.03 -6.15 9.38
C VAL A 77 -5.19 -4.90 9.65
N THR A 78 -4.65 -4.81 10.87
CA THR A 78 -3.86 -3.68 11.33
C THR A 78 -2.40 -3.77 10.88
N ALA A 79 -1.72 -2.64 10.80
CA ALA A 79 -0.28 -2.60 10.58
C ALA A 79 0.48 -3.39 11.68
N GLY A 80 -0.04 -3.39 12.91
CA GLY A 80 0.53 -4.15 14.03
C GLY A 80 0.44 -5.67 13.83
N GLU A 81 -0.64 -6.16 13.24
CA GLU A 81 -0.79 -7.58 12.88
C GLU A 81 0.11 -7.97 11.73
N ILE A 82 0.24 -7.10 10.70
CA ILE A 82 1.19 -7.30 9.59
C ILE A 82 2.63 -7.43 10.12
N VAL A 83 3.04 -6.56 11.04
CA VAL A 83 4.39 -6.60 11.64
C VAL A 83 4.64 -7.87 12.46
N LYS A 84 3.59 -8.46 13.07
CA LYS A 84 3.72 -9.69 13.87
C LYS A 84 3.65 -10.97 13.03
N ASN A 85 3.21 -10.88 11.76
CA ASN A 85 2.98 -12.04 10.92
C ASN A 85 4.30 -12.53 10.29
N LYS A 86 4.77 -13.70 10.72
CA LYS A 86 6.03 -14.30 10.23
C LYS A 86 6.00 -14.63 8.74
N GLU A 87 4.86 -15.09 8.22
CA GLU A 87 4.74 -15.43 6.80
C GLU A 87 4.90 -14.18 5.92
N ILE A 88 4.29 -13.05 6.31
CA ILE A 88 4.50 -11.77 5.63
C ILE A 88 5.96 -11.32 5.77
N GLN A 89 6.56 -11.45 6.96
CA GLN A 89 7.96 -11.08 7.16
C GLN A 89 8.92 -11.87 6.26
N GLU A 90 8.68 -13.16 6.07
CA GLU A 90 9.52 -14.05 5.26
C GLU A 90 9.28 -13.87 3.75
N LEU A 91 8.02 -13.83 3.32
CA LEU A 91 7.65 -13.77 1.91
C LEU A 91 7.71 -12.35 1.35
N TYR A 92 7.25 -11.37 2.13
CA TYR A 92 7.13 -9.98 1.70
C TYR A 92 7.78 -9.00 2.70
N PRO A 93 9.12 -9.05 2.90
CA PRO A 93 9.83 -8.14 3.78
C PRO A 93 9.50 -6.66 3.55
N VAL A 94 9.33 -6.24 2.29
CA VAL A 94 8.91 -4.87 1.93
C VAL A 94 7.61 -4.42 2.60
N LEU A 95 6.60 -5.30 2.69
CA LEU A 95 5.33 -4.97 3.34
C LEU A 95 5.50 -4.92 4.86
N HIS A 96 6.23 -5.86 5.43
CA HIS A 96 6.57 -5.87 6.85
C HIS A 96 7.30 -4.58 7.26
N GLN A 97 8.30 -4.14 6.49
CA GLN A 97 9.07 -2.92 6.77
C GLN A 97 8.25 -1.65 6.58
N ALA A 98 7.43 -1.58 5.52
CA ALA A 98 6.49 -0.46 5.34
C ALA A 98 5.49 -0.36 6.50
N ALA A 99 4.95 -1.48 6.97
CA ALA A 99 4.07 -1.50 8.13
C ALA A 99 4.84 -1.11 9.42
N ASN A 100 6.07 -1.57 9.62
CA ASN A 100 6.86 -1.30 10.83
C ASN A 100 7.31 0.17 10.95
N THR A 101 7.56 0.83 9.83
CA THR A 101 7.95 2.27 9.77
C THR A 101 6.75 3.22 9.81
N LEU A 102 5.52 2.68 9.73
CA LEU A 102 4.29 3.47 9.80
C LEU A 102 4.11 4.09 11.19
N ALA A 103 4.09 5.43 11.22
CA ALA A 103 3.73 6.25 12.39
C ALA A 103 4.42 5.80 13.70
N SER A 104 3.65 5.71 14.79
CA SER A 104 4.08 5.18 16.09
C SER A 104 3.55 3.76 16.31
N LYS A 105 4.10 3.05 17.30
CA LYS A 105 3.62 1.71 17.69
C LYS A 105 2.13 1.70 18.05
N GLN A 106 1.65 2.77 18.70
CA GLN A 106 0.25 2.94 19.10
C GLN A 106 -0.66 3.07 17.87
N ILE A 107 -0.28 3.93 16.91
CA ILE A 107 -1.05 4.10 15.67
C ILE A 107 -1.12 2.77 14.90
N ARG A 108 -0.03 1.98 14.87
CA ARG A 108 -0.03 0.69 14.19
C ARG A 108 -1.01 -0.34 14.76
N GLN A 109 -1.36 -0.26 16.04
CA GLN A 109 -2.33 -1.21 16.62
C GLN A 109 -3.77 -0.96 16.15
N VAL A 110 -4.04 0.18 15.52
CA VAL A 110 -5.40 0.54 15.07
C VAL A 110 -5.45 0.88 13.59
N ALA A 111 -4.38 1.37 12.98
CA ALA A 111 -4.31 1.69 11.57
C ALA A 111 -4.43 0.41 10.73
N THR A 112 -5.50 0.31 9.93
CA THR A 112 -5.76 -0.85 9.08
C THR A 112 -5.16 -0.68 7.69
N VAL A 113 -4.86 -1.80 7.03
CA VAL A 113 -4.37 -1.82 5.64
C VAL A 113 -5.38 -1.18 4.68
N GLY A 114 -6.68 -1.46 4.87
CA GLY A 114 -7.75 -0.87 4.09
C GLY A 114 -7.85 0.64 4.31
N GLY A 115 -7.72 1.10 5.57
CA GLY A 115 -7.69 2.52 5.88
C GLY A 115 -6.51 3.24 5.21
N ASN A 116 -5.33 2.62 5.21
CA ASN A 116 -4.13 3.16 4.54
C ASN A 116 -4.32 3.31 3.02
N ILE A 117 -4.91 2.29 2.38
CA ILE A 117 -5.18 2.27 0.93
C ILE A 117 -6.32 3.21 0.54
N CYS A 118 -7.47 3.12 1.21
CA CYS A 118 -8.66 3.92 0.90
C CYS A 118 -8.48 5.41 1.20
N THR A 119 -7.57 5.74 2.11
CA THR A 119 -7.08 7.10 2.31
C THR A 119 -6.52 7.69 1.01
N ALA A 120 -5.90 6.87 0.14
CA ALA A 120 -5.30 7.30 -1.13
C ALA A 120 -4.35 8.50 -0.96
N SER A 121 -3.56 8.47 0.12
CA SER A 121 -2.46 9.41 0.32
C SER A 121 -1.28 8.96 -0.54
N PRO A 122 -0.64 9.86 -1.32
CA PRO A 122 0.61 9.55 -2.00
C PRO A 122 1.72 9.08 -1.04
N ALA A 123 1.62 9.44 0.24
CA ALA A 123 2.54 9.06 1.31
C ALA A 123 2.13 7.77 2.06
N GLY A 124 1.23 6.96 1.50
CA GLY A 124 0.79 5.71 2.12
C GLY A 124 1.88 4.64 2.08
N ASP A 125 2.51 4.38 3.22
CA ASP A 125 3.64 3.44 3.32
C ASP A 125 3.24 2.00 2.88
N MET A 126 2.21 1.41 3.51
CA MET A 126 1.76 0.05 3.17
C MET A 126 1.21 -0.04 1.75
N ALA A 127 0.45 0.97 1.31
CA ALA A 127 -0.02 1.05 -0.07
C ALA A 127 1.15 1.06 -1.08
N THR A 128 2.27 1.73 -0.76
CA THR A 128 3.46 1.76 -1.63
C THR A 128 4.08 0.37 -1.74
N ALA A 129 4.26 -0.33 -0.62
CA ALA A 129 4.74 -1.71 -0.62
C ALA A 129 3.82 -2.65 -1.42
N LEU A 130 2.50 -2.55 -1.21
CA LEU A 130 1.53 -3.40 -1.90
C LEU A 130 1.46 -3.13 -3.41
N VAL A 131 1.71 -1.89 -3.86
CA VAL A 131 1.84 -1.59 -5.30
C VAL A 131 3.07 -2.25 -5.89
N ALA A 132 4.21 -2.23 -5.18
CA ALA A 132 5.43 -2.93 -5.61
C ALA A 132 5.22 -4.44 -5.71
N LEU A 133 4.36 -5.00 -4.85
CA LEU A 133 3.99 -6.42 -4.84
C LEU A 133 2.86 -6.79 -5.83
N GLU A 134 2.45 -5.85 -6.70
CA GLU A 134 1.34 -6.03 -7.64
C GLU A 134 0.05 -6.55 -6.98
N ALA A 135 -0.23 -6.08 -5.77
CA ALA A 135 -1.39 -6.53 -5.02
C ALA A 135 -2.70 -6.18 -5.74
N ILE A 136 -3.73 -7.00 -5.51
CA ILE A 136 -5.06 -6.86 -6.11
C ILE A 136 -6.05 -6.53 -4.99
N CYS A 137 -6.83 -5.48 -5.18
CA CYS A 137 -7.92 -5.10 -4.30
C CYS A 137 -9.19 -5.88 -4.65
N GLU A 138 -9.79 -6.50 -3.65
CA GLU A 138 -11.11 -7.13 -3.76
C GLU A 138 -12.17 -6.18 -3.17
N ILE A 139 -13.13 -5.79 -4.00
CA ILE A 139 -14.15 -4.79 -3.68
C ILE A 139 -15.51 -5.48 -3.64
N LEU A 140 -16.24 -5.29 -2.55
CA LEU A 140 -17.60 -5.78 -2.34
C LEU A 140 -18.60 -4.66 -2.58
N SER A 141 -19.64 -4.92 -3.37
CA SER A 141 -20.77 -4.00 -3.56
C SER A 141 -21.95 -4.35 -2.65
N THR A 142 -22.88 -3.42 -2.47
CA THR A 142 -24.15 -3.68 -1.76
C THR A 142 -25.07 -4.68 -2.46
N LYS A 143 -24.81 -5.00 -3.73
CA LYS A 143 -25.48 -6.10 -4.45
C LYS A 143 -24.84 -7.46 -4.18
N ASN A 144 -23.90 -7.52 -3.24
CA ASN A 144 -23.09 -8.70 -2.93
C ASN A 144 -22.22 -9.18 -4.11
N GLU A 145 -21.90 -8.27 -5.05
CA GLU A 145 -21.01 -8.53 -6.18
C GLU A 145 -19.57 -8.25 -5.78
N ILE A 146 -18.64 -9.04 -6.32
CA ILE A 146 -17.20 -8.86 -6.10
C ILE A 146 -16.57 -8.41 -7.41
N ARG A 147 -15.71 -7.39 -7.33
CA ARG A 147 -14.79 -7.05 -8.42
C ARG A 147 -13.39 -6.89 -7.91
N GLU A 148 -12.44 -7.23 -8.77
CA GLU A 148 -11.02 -7.11 -8.49
C GLU A 148 -10.42 -5.93 -9.27
N VAL A 149 -9.47 -5.22 -8.65
CA VAL A 149 -8.75 -4.11 -9.27
C VAL A 149 -7.28 -4.19 -8.87
N PRO A 150 -6.33 -4.13 -9.81
CA PRO A 150 -4.92 -3.96 -9.45
C PRO A 150 -4.73 -2.72 -8.57
N LEU A 151 -4.03 -2.84 -7.44
CA LEU A 151 -3.88 -1.72 -6.49
C LEU A 151 -3.23 -0.48 -7.14
N LYS A 152 -2.34 -0.69 -8.12
CA LYS A 152 -1.74 0.39 -8.92
C LYS A 152 -2.76 1.25 -9.69
N GLU A 153 -3.95 0.71 -9.96
CA GLU A 153 -5.07 1.38 -10.64
C GLU A 153 -6.18 1.82 -9.67
N PHE A 154 -6.12 1.39 -8.41
CA PHE A 154 -7.15 1.69 -7.41
C PHE A 154 -7.14 3.16 -6.97
N MET A 155 -5.96 3.78 -6.85
CA MET A 155 -5.79 5.18 -6.46
C MET A 155 -5.69 6.06 -7.70
N THR A 156 -6.71 6.87 -7.95
CA THR A 156 -6.82 7.70 -9.17
C THR A 156 -6.34 9.14 -8.97
N GLY A 157 -6.07 9.53 -7.72
CA GLY A 157 -5.52 10.84 -7.37
C GLY A 157 -5.38 11.00 -5.86
N VAL A 158 -4.94 12.18 -5.42
CA VAL A 158 -4.79 12.50 -4.00
C VAL A 158 -6.16 12.42 -3.31
N ARG A 159 -6.29 11.51 -2.32
CA ARG A 159 -7.55 11.22 -1.60
C ARG A 159 -8.70 10.77 -2.52
N LYS A 160 -8.39 10.17 -3.68
CA LYS A 160 -9.37 9.66 -4.64
C LYS A 160 -9.09 8.21 -5.03
N THR A 161 -10.13 7.39 -5.05
CA THR A 161 -10.08 5.96 -5.41
C THR A 161 -11.08 5.64 -6.50
N THR A 162 -11.06 4.41 -7.00
CA THR A 162 -12.08 3.86 -7.92
C THR A 162 -13.35 3.36 -7.22
N LEU A 163 -13.44 3.45 -5.89
CA LEU A 163 -14.62 3.00 -5.15
C LEU A 163 -15.84 3.84 -5.49
N LYS A 164 -16.95 3.17 -5.80
CA LYS A 164 -18.28 3.78 -5.88
C LYS A 164 -18.88 3.92 -4.49
N LYS A 165 -19.92 4.74 -4.36
CA LYS A 165 -20.61 4.96 -3.08
C LYS A 165 -21.20 3.68 -2.47
N ASN A 166 -21.57 2.71 -3.30
CA ASN A 166 -22.17 1.45 -2.88
C ASN A 166 -21.13 0.32 -2.71
N GLU A 167 -19.86 0.65 -2.58
CA GLU A 167 -18.76 -0.31 -2.53
C GLU A 167 -17.88 -0.12 -1.30
N ILE A 168 -17.24 -1.21 -0.88
CA ILE A 168 -16.24 -1.24 0.19
C ILE A 168 -15.05 -2.12 -0.22
N LEU A 169 -13.84 -1.70 0.16
CA LEU A 169 -12.65 -2.55 0.04
C LEU A 169 -12.73 -3.68 1.07
N ARG A 170 -12.86 -4.92 0.61
CA ARG A 170 -12.98 -6.10 1.47
C ARG A 170 -11.62 -6.67 1.85
N SER A 171 -10.76 -6.91 0.87
CA SER A 171 -9.46 -7.54 1.08
C SER A 171 -8.43 -7.12 0.02
N ILE A 172 -7.18 -7.48 0.28
CA ILE A 172 -6.04 -7.27 -0.61
C ILE A 172 -5.35 -8.62 -0.79
N SER A 173 -5.16 -9.05 -2.03
CA SER A 173 -4.48 -10.29 -2.38
C SER A 173 -3.10 -10.01 -2.97
N ILE A 174 -2.07 -10.62 -2.41
CA ILE A 174 -0.68 -10.53 -2.90
C ILE A 174 -0.35 -11.85 -3.62
N PRO A 175 -0.04 -11.83 -4.92
CA PRO A 175 0.23 -13.07 -5.67
C PRO A 175 1.45 -13.83 -5.14
N LEU A 176 1.32 -15.16 -5.03
CA LEU A 176 2.43 -16.10 -4.75
C LEU A 176 3.06 -16.66 -6.02
N ARG A 177 2.48 -16.38 -7.20
CA ARG A 177 2.99 -16.85 -8.51
C ARG A 177 4.48 -16.57 -8.72
N PHE A 178 5.00 -15.51 -8.11
CA PHE A 178 6.41 -15.14 -8.18
C PHE A 178 7.33 -16.19 -7.55
N PHE A 179 6.84 -16.95 -6.56
CA PHE A 179 7.56 -18.05 -5.92
C PHE A 179 7.38 -19.39 -6.66
N ALA A 180 6.27 -19.58 -7.38
CA ALA A 180 5.96 -20.84 -8.06
C ALA A 180 6.86 -21.12 -9.28
N THR A 181 7.34 -20.07 -9.96
CA THR A 181 8.24 -20.18 -11.12
C THR A 181 9.65 -20.65 -10.74
N LEU A 182 9.99 -20.56 -9.46
CA LEU A 182 11.30 -20.91 -8.95
C LEU A 182 11.20 -22.34 -8.40
N ARG A 183 11.90 -23.30 -9.02
CA ARG A 183 12.05 -24.67 -8.46
C ARG A 183 13.12 -24.59 -7.36
N MET A 184 12.70 -24.40 -6.11
CA MET A 184 13.53 -23.69 -5.11
C MET A 184 14.37 -24.56 -4.18
N THR A 185 15.67 -24.27 -4.11
CA THR A 185 16.55 -24.73 -3.02
C THR A 185 17.16 -23.60 -2.18
N LYS A 186 17.38 -22.38 -2.72
CA LYS A 186 17.94 -21.23 -1.96
C LYS A 186 17.52 -19.87 -2.53
N ASN A 187 16.27 -19.44 -2.32
CA ASN A 187 15.85 -18.13 -2.79
C ASN A 187 16.53 -16.99 -2.02
N LYS A 188 17.11 -16.02 -2.74
CA LYS A 188 17.47 -14.71 -2.15
C LYS A 188 16.36 -13.71 -2.45
N ASN A 189 15.54 -13.44 -1.43
CA ASN A 189 14.55 -12.37 -1.48
C ASN A 189 15.27 -11.04 -1.20
N TYR A 190 15.44 -10.20 -2.22
CA TYR A 190 16.01 -8.86 -2.05
C TYR A 190 14.87 -7.84 -2.04
N SER A 191 14.43 -7.48 -0.84
CA SER A 191 13.18 -6.74 -0.65
C SER A 191 13.25 -5.86 0.58
N ASP A 192 12.94 -4.58 0.41
CA ASP A 192 12.91 -3.61 1.50
C ASP A 192 12.04 -2.40 1.15
N PHE A 193 11.78 -1.56 2.16
CA PHE A 193 11.07 -0.31 2.06
C PHE A 193 11.92 0.84 2.61
N ILE A 194 12.32 1.75 1.72
CA ILE A 194 13.08 2.95 2.08
C ILE A 194 12.11 4.10 2.26
N LYS A 195 12.19 4.75 3.43
CA LYS A 195 11.39 5.94 3.78
C LYS A 195 12.29 7.09 4.19
N ILE A 196 12.29 8.15 3.39
CA ILE A 196 13.02 9.38 3.69
C ILE A 196 12.05 10.41 4.27
N GLY A 197 12.41 10.96 5.43
CA GLY A 197 11.67 12.01 6.12
C GLY A 197 12.61 12.86 6.97
N THR A 198 12.08 13.89 7.64
CA THR A 198 12.87 14.78 8.50
C THR A 198 13.31 14.13 9.83
N ARG A 199 12.69 13.00 10.20
CA ARG A 199 12.94 12.23 11.43
C ARG A 199 12.62 10.76 11.21
N LYS A 200 13.15 9.89 12.08
CA LYS A 200 13.06 8.42 11.95
C LYS A 200 11.68 7.81 12.25
N SER A 201 10.76 8.55 12.89
CA SER A 201 9.44 8.04 13.29
C SER A 201 8.39 9.15 13.33
N MET A 202 7.11 8.77 13.24
CA MET A 202 5.95 9.69 13.26
C MET A 202 6.00 10.79 12.18
N GLU A 203 6.42 10.42 10.98
CA GLU A 203 6.60 11.34 9.85
C GLU A 203 5.94 10.79 8.58
N CYS A 204 5.35 11.68 7.78
CA CYS A 204 4.94 11.35 6.41
C CYS A 204 6.17 11.39 5.50
N ALA A 205 6.35 10.39 4.64
CA ALA A 205 7.50 10.33 3.74
C ALA A 205 7.62 11.59 2.86
N ILE A 206 8.84 12.13 2.73
CA ILE A 206 9.22 13.06 1.67
C ILE A 206 9.37 12.27 0.36
N VAL A 207 10.06 11.13 0.43
CA VAL A 207 10.18 10.15 -0.66
C VAL A 207 10.12 8.77 -0.03
N SER A 208 9.42 7.83 -0.66
CA SER A 208 9.52 6.42 -0.33
C SER A 208 9.73 5.57 -1.57
N LEU A 209 10.50 4.48 -1.42
CA LEU A 209 10.78 3.50 -2.46
C LEU A 209 10.54 2.11 -1.87
N ALA A 210 9.64 1.34 -2.47
CA ALA A 210 9.41 -0.06 -2.17
C ALA A 210 10.02 -0.91 -3.29
N TYR A 211 10.75 -1.97 -2.95
CA TYR A 211 11.23 -2.93 -3.92
C TYR A 211 11.11 -4.37 -3.44
N HIS A 212 10.89 -5.29 -4.38
CA HIS A 212 10.83 -6.72 -4.16
C HIS A 212 11.39 -7.44 -5.38
N PHE A 213 12.58 -8.02 -5.21
CA PHE A 213 13.26 -8.79 -6.24
C PHE A 213 13.35 -10.26 -5.83
N LEU A 214 13.06 -11.13 -6.79
CA LEU A 214 13.35 -12.56 -6.65
C LEU A 214 14.52 -12.88 -7.57
N ILE A 215 15.56 -13.43 -6.96
CA ILE A 215 16.84 -13.70 -7.61
C ILE A 215 17.12 -15.19 -7.51
N ASP A 216 17.48 -15.81 -8.64
CA ASP A 216 17.83 -17.23 -8.67
C ASP A 216 19.25 -17.52 -8.14
N ASP A 217 19.61 -18.80 -8.13
CA ASP A 217 20.90 -19.28 -7.64
C ASP A 217 22.10 -18.78 -8.47
N GLU A 218 21.87 -18.26 -9.68
CA GLU A 218 22.90 -17.65 -10.53
C GLU A 218 22.90 -16.11 -10.46
N ASP A 219 22.30 -15.55 -9.41
CA ASP A 219 22.19 -14.11 -9.16
C ASP A 219 21.40 -13.35 -10.28
N LYS A 220 20.56 -14.05 -11.07
CA LYS A 220 19.72 -13.45 -12.10
C LYS A 220 18.35 -13.05 -11.55
N ILE A 221 17.93 -11.82 -11.86
CA ILE A 221 16.65 -11.27 -11.40
C ILE A 221 15.51 -11.90 -12.22
N GLN A 222 14.70 -12.73 -11.58
CA GLN A 222 13.54 -13.42 -12.20
C GLN A 222 12.26 -12.61 -12.06
N TYR A 223 12.15 -11.82 -10.99
CA TYR A 223 11.05 -10.90 -10.77
C TYR A 223 11.58 -9.59 -10.20
N ALA A 224 10.99 -8.47 -10.64
CA ALA A 224 11.22 -7.17 -10.05
C ALA A 224 9.90 -6.40 -9.91
N GLY A 225 9.59 -6.00 -8.68
CA GLY A 225 8.48 -5.12 -8.36
C GLY A 225 8.99 -3.88 -7.63
N ILE A 226 8.73 -2.69 -8.18
CA ILE A 226 9.20 -1.42 -7.63
C ILE A 226 8.08 -0.40 -7.64
N ALA A 227 7.92 0.32 -6.53
CA ALA A 227 6.97 1.42 -6.44
C ALA A 227 7.52 2.62 -5.68
N ILE A 228 7.10 3.81 -6.09
CA ILE A 228 7.47 5.08 -5.47
C ILE A 228 6.26 5.73 -4.80
N GLY A 229 6.46 6.23 -3.59
CA GLY A 229 5.49 7.02 -2.82
C GLY A 229 6.03 8.43 -2.55
N SER A 230 5.11 9.36 -2.27
CA SER A 230 5.36 10.79 -2.06
C SER A 230 6.07 11.56 -3.19
N SER A 231 6.31 10.90 -4.33
CA SER A 231 7.03 11.47 -5.48
C SER A 231 6.14 11.73 -6.71
N ALA A 232 4.83 11.52 -6.61
CA ALA A 232 3.82 11.80 -7.63
C ALA A 232 2.42 11.97 -6.99
N PRO A 233 1.38 12.44 -7.72
CA PRO A 233 0.01 12.57 -7.18
C PRO A 233 -0.65 11.26 -6.75
N THR A 234 -0.13 10.12 -7.20
CA THR A 234 -0.49 8.77 -6.76
C THR A 234 0.78 7.97 -6.56
N ILE A 235 0.71 6.87 -5.81
CA ILE A 235 1.78 5.87 -5.80
C ILE A 235 1.95 5.33 -7.23
N LYS A 236 3.19 5.16 -7.68
CA LYS A 236 3.51 4.69 -9.04
C LYS A 236 4.31 3.40 -9.01
N PHE A 237 3.83 2.40 -9.75
CA PHE A 237 4.62 1.23 -10.11
C PHE A 237 5.56 1.58 -11.26
N THR A 238 6.86 1.37 -11.11
CA THR A 238 7.86 1.83 -12.08
C THR A 238 8.18 0.74 -13.11
N LYS A 239 7.22 0.50 -14.01
CA LYS A 239 7.29 -0.61 -14.97
C LYS A 239 8.57 -0.62 -15.81
N SER A 240 9.01 0.53 -16.35
CA SER A 240 10.22 0.59 -17.18
C SER A 240 11.48 0.17 -16.41
N ALA A 241 11.57 0.51 -15.12
CA ALA A 241 12.66 0.12 -14.24
C ALA A 241 12.61 -1.38 -13.88
N CYS A 242 11.42 -1.92 -13.64
CA CYS A 242 11.22 -3.35 -13.40
C CYS A 242 11.61 -4.19 -14.62
N ASP A 243 11.09 -3.83 -15.80
CA ASP A 243 11.36 -4.53 -17.07
C ASP A 243 12.85 -4.48 -17.43
N PHE A 244 13.56 -3.40 -17.07
CA PHE A 244 15.01 -3.27 -17.29
C PHE A 244 15.85 -4.26 -16.46
N LEU A 245 15.42 -4.56 -15.23
CA LEU A 245 16.16 -5.45 -14.33
C LEU A 245 15.93 -6.93 -14.62
N ILE A 246 14.72 -7.31 -15.07
CA ILE A 246 14.37 -8.71 -15.29
C ILE A 246 15.35 -9.34 -16.31
N GLY A 247 15.96 -10.44 -15.89
CA GLY A 247 16.91 -11.20 -16.68
C GLY A 247 18.37 -10.74 -16.57
N LYS A 248 18.66 -9.60 -15.93
CA LYS A 248 20.04 -9.18 -15.61
C LYS A 248 20.56 -9.94 -14.39
N ARG A 249 21.89 -10.11 -14.32
CA ARG A 249 22.58 -10.63 -13.13
C ARG A 249 22.92 -9.46 -12.22
N ILE A 250 22.41 -9.47 -10.99
CA ILE A 250 22.49 -8.29 -10.09
C ILE A 250 23.93 -7.86 -9.79
N LYS A 251 24.87 -8.81 -9.71
CA LYS A 251 26.28 -8.56 -9.43
C LYS A 251 27.11 -8.09 -10.64
N GLU A 252 26.53 -8.14 -11.84
CA GLU A 252 27.20 -7.73 -13.08
C GLU A 252 26.77 -6.33 -13.54
N LEU A 253 25.88 -5.68 -12.79
CA LEU A 253 25.43 -4.32 -13.08
C LEU A 253 26.59 -3.34 -12.85
N ASN A 254 26.94 -2.59 -13.88
CA ASN A 254 27.93 -1.52 -13.77
C ASN A 254 27.26 -0.17 -13.43
N GLU A 255 28.07 0.86 -13.24
CA GLU A 255 27.60 2.20 -12.88
C GLU A 255 26.63 2.81 -13.91
N ASP A 256 26.81 2.52 -15.21
CA ASP A 256 25.92 2.98 -16.27
C ASP A 256 24.55 2.26 -16.20
N ASP A 257 24.53 0.95 -15.92
CA ASP A 257 23.31 0.19 -15.69
C ASP A 257 22.53 0.72 -14.47
N ILE A 258 23.23 0.96 -13.36
CA ILE A 258 22.64 1.49 -12.12
C ILE A 258 22.08 2.89 -12.34
N THR A 259 22.80 3.74 -13.05
CA THR A 259 22.36 5.10 -13.40
C THR A 259 21.14 5.07 -14.34
N ASN A 260 21.16 4.19 -15.35
CA ASN A 260 20.02 4.01 -16.27
C ASN A 260 18.78 3.49 -15.53
N PHE A 261 18.95 2.53 -14.62
CA PHE A 261 17.88 2.06 -13.74
C PHE A 261 17.27 3.21 -12.92
N ALA A 262 18.10 4.01 -12.26
CA ALA A 262 17.62 5.13 -11.44
C ALA A 262 16.88 6.18 -12.29
N ASN A 263 17.35 6.47 -13.51
CA ASN A 263 16.65 7.35 -14.45
C ASN A 263 15.25 6.80 -14.81
N LYS A 264 15.14 5.49 -15.07
CA LYS A 264 13.85 4.82 -15.34
C LYS A 264 12.88 4.90 -14.16
N VAL A 265 13.38 4.87 -12.91
CA VAL A 265 12.53 5.10 -11.73
C VAL A 265 12.00 6.54 -11.72
N ILE A 266 12.84 7.53 -12.06
CA ILE A 266 12.47 8.96 -12.05
C ILE A 266 11.48 9.34 -13.14
N GLU A 267 11.41 8.61 -14.25
CA GLU A 267 10.38 8.81 -15.28
C GLU A 267 8.95 8.85 -14.69
N TYR A 268 8.72 8.18 -13.56
CA TYR A 268 7.43 8.14 -12.87
C TYR A 268 7.24 9.24 -11.82
N ALA A 269 8.26 10.06 -11.56
CA ALA A 269 8.26 11.07 -10.52
C ALA A 269 7.81 12.44 -11.05
N THR A 270 6.65 12.89 -10.59
CA THR A 270 6.13 14.25 -10.82
C THR A 270 5.80 14.91 -9.47
N PRO A 271 6.79 15.13 -8.58
CA PRO A 271 6.54 15.67 -7.26
C PRO A 271 6.18 17.15 -7.30
N ILE A 272 5.51 17.62 -6.25
CA ILE A 272 5.35 19.06 -5.99
C ILE A 272 6.44 19.54 -5.04
N SER A 273 6.67 20.85 -5.01
CA SER A 273 7.39 21.49 -3.90
C SER A 273 6.41 21.81 -2.77
N ASP A 274 6.77 21.49 -1.53
CA ASP A 274 6.02 21.87 -0.33
C ASP A 274 6.96 22.14 0.85
N ILE A 275 6.40 22.39 2.04
CA ILE A 275 7.16 22.65 3.27
C ILE A 275 8.11 21.51 3.68
N ARG A 276 7.90 20.29 3.18
CA ARG A 276 8.72 19.12 3.53
C ARG A 276 9.90 18.94 2.58
N GLY A 277 9.83 19.50 1.38
CA GLY A 277 10.93 19.42 0.40
C GLY A 277 10.53 19.93 -0.98
N SER A 278 11.52 20.50 -1.68
CA SER A 278 11.37 20.94 -3.06
C SER A 278 11.22 19.75 -4.02
N GLU A 279 10.63 20.02 -5.18
CA GLU A 279 10.57 19.07 -6.30
C GLU A 279 11.96 18.54 -6.65
N TRP A 280 12.94 19.44 -6.78
CA TRP A 280 14.33 19.09 -7.06
C TRP A 280 14.88 18.11 -6.01
N TYR A 281 14.70 18.41 -4.72
CA TYR A 281 15.20 17.56 -3.64
C TYR A 281 14.57 16.17 -3.70
N ARG A 282 13.25 16.08 -3.93
CA ARG A 282 12.54 14.80 -4.05
C ARG A 282 13.07 13.97 -5.22
N LYS A 283 13.31 14.58 -6.39
CA LYS A 283 13.89 13.89 -7.56
C LYS A 283 15.31 13.41 -7.30
N GLN A 284 16.16 14.24 -6.69
CA GLN A 284 17.55 13.88 -6.39
C GLN A 284 17.65 12.77 -5.33
N VAL A 285 16.84 12.87 -4.26
CA VAL A 285 16.77 11.80 -3.26
C VAL A 285 16.29 10.50 -3.89
N LEU A 286 15.22 10.55 -4.69
CA LEU A 286 14.71 9.36 -5.37
C LEU A 286 15.76 8.73 -6.29
N PHE A 287 16.51 9.54 -7.04
CA PHE A 287 17.63 9.06 -7.86
C PHE A 287 18.63 8.26 -7.02
N ASN A 288 19.15 8.89 -5.96
CA ASN A 288 20.21 8.31 -5.15
C ASN A 288 19.77 7.04 -4.41
N ILE A 289 18.58 7.04 -3.82
CA ILE A 289 18.07 5.82 -3.15
C ILE A 289 17.77 4.70 -4.16
N SER A 290 17.40 5.03 -5.40
CA SER A 290 17.23 4.04 -6.46
C SER A 290 18.55 3.40 -6.86
N LYS A 291 19.65 4.16 -6.89
CA LYS A 291 20.97 3.59 -7.11
C LYS A 291 21.38 2.66 -5.97
N SER A 292 21.21 3.10 -4.72
CA SER A 292 21.68 2.37 -3.54
C SER A 292 21.09 0.96 -3.38
N ILE A 293 19.92 0.68 -3.97
CA ILE A 293 19.33 -0.67 -3.90
C ILE A 293 20.02 -1.68 -4.83
N LEU A 294 20.91 -1.23 -5.71
CA LEU A 294 21.68 -2.09 -6.63
C LEU A 294 23.19 -2.05 -6.38
N GLU A 295 23.68 -1.21 -5.47
CA GLU A 295 25.12 -1.06 -5.13
C GLU A 295 25.60 -2.16 -4.13
N VAL A 296 25.19 -3.42 -4.34
CA VAL A 296 25.40 -4.55 -3.41
C VAL A 296 26.78 -5.20 -3.54
#